data_AF-A0A6L6IHV6-F1
#
_entry.id   AF-A0A6L6IHV6-F1
#
_cell.length_a   1.000
_cell.length_b   1.000
_cell.length_c   1.000
_cell.angle_alpha   90.00
_cell.angle_beta   90.00
_cell.angle_gamma   90.00
#
_symmetry.space_group_name_H-M   'P 1'
#
loop_
_entity.id
_entity.type
_entity.pdbx_description
1 polymer ?
#
loop_
_entity_poly.entity_id
_entity_poly.type
_entity_poly.pdbx_seq_one_letter_code
_entity_poly.pdbx_strand_id
1 'polypeptide(L)' 'MFSPCCYKYEFSDIGSYENCPVCNWEDAPVQEEDPGYGGGVNVMSLNEARKVK' A
#
# COMPACT_ATOMS: atom_id res chain seq x y z
N MET A 1 8.30 -0.65 -8.19
CA MET A 1 8.34 -0.15 -6.78
C MET A 1 7.81 -1.26 -5.89
N PHE A 2 8.49 -1.65 -4.82
CA PHE A 2 7.97 -2.68 -3.91
C PHE A 2 6.76 -2.17 -3.13
N SER A 3 5.79 -3.04 -2.87
CA SER A 3 4.63 -2.75 -2.03
C SER A 3 5.08 -2.14 -0.69
N PRO A 4 4.64 -0.92 -0.36
CA PRO A 4 5.12 -0.21 0.82
C PRO A 4 4.61 -0.83 2.13
N CYS A 5 3.63 -1.74 2.05
CA CYS A 5 3.06 -2.43 3.19
C CYS A 5 3.91 -3.63 3.62
N CYS A 6 4.12 -4.61 2.73
CA CYS A 6 4.77 -5.88 3.08
C CYS A 6 6.15 -6.10 2.43
N TYR A 7 6.52 -5.28 1.43
CA TYR A 7 7.77 -5.38 0.68
C TYR A 7 8.03 -6.74 -0.01
N LYS A 8 6.99 -7.56 -0.24
CA LYS A 8 7.09 -8.91 -0.84
C LYS A 8 6.67 -8.99 -2.32
N TYR A 9 6.17 -7.89 -2.89
CA TYR A 9 5.71 -7.81 -4.26
C TYR A 9 6.19 -6.51 -4.87
N GLU A 10 6.66 -6.56 -6.12
CA GLU A 10 7.03 -5.39 -6.89
C GLU A 10 5.90 -5.03 -7.84
N PHE A 11 5.38 -3.81 -7.72
CA PHE A 11 4.39 -3.25 -8.64
C PHE A 11 5.01 -3.01 -10.02
N SER A 12 4.19 -3.18 -11.06
CA SER A 12 4.61 -3.03 -12.46
C SER A 12 5.13 -1.64 -12.78
N ASP A 13 4.54 -0.60 -12.17
CA ASP A 13 4.92 0.80 -12.30
C ASP A 13 4.62 1.58 -11.02
N ILE A 14 5.11 2.82 -10.92
CA ILE A 14 4.78 3.74 -9.83
C ILE A 14 3.37 4.29 -10.05
N GLY A 15 2.47 4.19 -9.06
CA GLY A 15 1.10 4.66 -9.20
C GLY A 15 0.29 3.79 -10.15
N SER A 16 0.61 2.50 -10.19
CA SER A 16 -0.05 1.49 -11.02
C SER A 16 -1.47 1.16 -10.55
N TYR A 17 -1.82 1.56 -9.32
CA TYR A 17 -3.06 1.17 -8.63
C TYR A 17 -3.23 -0.36 -8.52
N GLU A 18 -2.12 -1.11 -8.60
CA GLU A 18 -2.12 -2.55 -8.46
C GLU A 18 -2.33 -2.98 -7.01
N ASN A 19 -3.08 -4.06 -6.85
CA ASN A 19 -3.23 -4.71 -5.56
C ASN A 19 -2.10 -5.73 -5.34
N CYS A 20 -1.38 -5.59 -4.23
CA CYS A 20 -0.35 -6.54 -3.84
C CYS A 20 -0.98 -7.92 -3.56
N PRO A 21 -0.63 -8.99 -4.30
CA PRO A 21 -1.22 -10.31 -4.12
C PRO A 21 -0.83 -10.98 -2.79
N VAL A 22 0.13 -10.42 -2.05
CA VAL A 22 0.62 -10.96 -0.77
C VAL A 22 -0.11 -10.37 0.43
N CYS A 23 -0.30 -9.05 0.45
CA CYS A 23 -0.86 -8.35 1.61
C CYS A 23 -2.20 -7.66 1.33
N ASN A 24 -2.61 -7.60 0.06
CA ASN A 24 -3.80 -6.91 -0.44
C ASN A 24 -3.76 -5.38 -0.24
N TRP A 25 -2.56 -4.80 -0.17
CA TRP A 25 -2.34 -3.36 -0.22
C TRP A 25 -2.37 -2.87 -1.67
N GLU A 26 -3.19 -1.88 -1.97
CA GLU A 26 -3.22 -1.21 -3.28
C GLU A 26 -2.16 -0.11 -3.35
N ASP A 27 -1.42 -0.05 -4.47
CA ASP A 27 -0.52 1.05 -4.83
C ASP A 27 -1.30 2.37 -4.85
N ALA A 28 -1.14 3.17 -3.80
CA ALA A 28 -1.99 4.32 -3.52
C ALA A 28 -1.12 5.54 -3.21
N PRO A 29 -0.77 6.37 -4.23
CA PRO A 29 0.16 7.48 -4.06
C PRO A 29 -0.19 8.43 -2.91
N VAL A 30 -1.48 8.71 -2.68
CA VAL A 30 -1.94 9.57 -1.56
C VAL A 30 -1.63 8.92 -0.20
N GLN A 31 -1.79 7.61 -0.07
CA GLN A 31 -1.50 6.89 1.18
C GLN A 31 -0.01 6.54 1.33
N GLU A 32 0.77 6.64 0.26
CA GLU A 32 2.23 6.59 0.29
C GLU A 32 2.85 7.94 0.70
N GLU A 33 2.29 9.04 0.20
CA GLU A 33 2.68 10.41 0.56
C GLU A 33 2.26 10.75 2.00
N ASP A 34 1.08 10.34 2.44
CA ASP A 34 0.63 10.41 3.84
C ASP A 34 0.36 9.00 4.42
N PRO A 35 1.39 8.36 5.03
CA PRO A 35 1.24 7.03 5.62
C PRO A 35 0.28 6.94 6.82
N GLY A 36 -0.17 8.08 7.36
CA GLY A 36 -1.19 8.15 8.41
C GLY A 36 -2.61 8.25 7.86
N TYR A 37 -2.77 8.50 6.56
CA TYR A 37 -4.08 8.64 5.93
C TYR A 37 -4.74 7.26 5.70
N GLY A 38 -5.71 6.96 6.55
CA GLY A 38 -6.62 5.81 6.42
C GLY A 38 -7.95 6.19 5.78
N GLY A 39 -8.77 5.18 5.47
CA GLY A 39 -10.10 5.38 4.87
C GLY A 39 -10.07 5.80 3.39
N GLY A 40 -8.93 5.65 2.72
CA GLY A 40 -8.81 5.80 1.27
C GLY A 40 -9.18 4.51 0.54
N VAL A 41 -8.49 4.21 -0.57
CA VAL A 41 -8.70 2.93 -1.27
C VAL A 41 -8.25 1.75 -0.43
N ASN A 42 -7.17 1.93 0.34
CA ASN A 42 -6.86 1.07 1.47
C ASN A 42 -7.63 1.58 2.70
N VAL A 43 -8.48 0.72 3.27
CA VAL A 43 -9.28 1.05 4.47
C VAL A 43 -8.38 1.43 5.65
N MET A 44 -7.29 0.70 5.86
CA MET A 44 -6.26 1.04 6.85
C MET A 44 -5.29 2.07 6.29
N SER A 45 -4.73 2.92 7.14
CA SER A 45 -3.54 3.70 6.78
C SER A 45 -2.34 2.78 6.54
N LEU A 46 -1.33 3.28 5.83
CA LEU A 46 -0.12 2.50 5.56
C LEU A 46 0.60 2.11 6.86
N ASN A 47 0.63 3.00 7.84
CA ASN A 47 1.21 2.74 9.16
C ASN A 47 0.44 1.68 9.96
N GLU A 48 -0.88 1.62 9.83
CA GLU A 48 -1.68 0.57 10.48
C GLU A 48 -1.49 -0.77 9.74
N ALA A 49 -1.51 -0.77 8.41
CA ALA A 49 -1.37 -1.98 7.61
C ALA A 49 -0.01 -2.67 7.83
N ARG A 50 1.08 -1.90 7.95
CA ARG A 50 2.44 -2.42 8.29
C ARG A 50 2.52 -3.15 9.62
N LYS A 51 1.61 -2.87 10.57
CA LYS A 51 1.63 -3.53 11.90
C LYS A 51 0.99 -4.92 11.88
N VAL A 52 0.23 -5.25 10.84
CA VAL A 52 -0.58 -6.48 10.78
C VAL A 52 -0.25 -7.36 9.57
N LYS A 53 0.85 -7.10 8.86
CA LYS A 53 1.28 -7.78 7.62
C LYS A 53 2.75 -8.15 7.65
#